data_AF-A0A258GFQ3-F1
#
_entry.id   AF-A0A258GFQ3-F1
#
_cell.length_a   1.000
_cell.length_b   1.000
_cell.length_c   1.000
_cell.angle_alpha   90.00
_cell.angle_beta   90.00
_cell.angle_gamma   90.00
#
_symmetry.space_group_name_H-M   'P 1'
#
loop_
_entity.id
_entity.type
_entity.pdbx_description
1 polymer ?
#
loop_
_entity_poly.entity_id
_entity_poly.type
_entity_poly.pdbx_seq_one_letter_code
_entity_poly.pdbx_strand_id
1 'polypeptide(L)'
;MNIIRTIIWVVVAILLLVFTVNNWKVVEVKIWEDILIETKLPVLVIISFLVGFLPLWLLHRGTRWQLRRRINSLETAVRNAVTANAPKGDDPVDPIDPAPENTGPKPE
;
A
#
# COMPACT_ATOMS: atom_id res chain seq x y z
N MET A 1 -0.02 10.75 -14.82
CA MET A 1 -0.61 11.87 -14.06
C MET A 1 -1.99 12.14 -14.63
N ASN A 2 -3.05 12.01 -13.84
CA ASN A 2 -4.42 12.11 -14.35
C ASN A 2 -4.80 13.59 -14.45
N ILE A 3 -4.98 14.12 -15.66
CA ILE A 3 -5.26 15.55 -15.90
C ILE A 3 -6.45 16.06 -15.06
N ILE A 4 -7.47 15.21 -14.91
CA ILE A 4 -8.67 15.48 -14.10
C ILE A 4 -8.30 15.75 -12.64
N ARG A 5 -7.40 14.95 -12.08
CA ARG A 5 -6.93 15.14 -10.70
C ARG A 5 -6.23 16.49 -10.55
N THR A 6 -5.40 16.87 -11.52
CA THR A 6 -4.71 18.17 -11.51
C THR A 6 -5.70 19.33 -11.59
N ILE A 7 -6.69 19.26 -12.49
CA ILE A 7 -7.72 20.30 -12.63
C ILE A 7 -8.50 20.47 -11.32
N ILE A 8 -8.92 19.37 -10.67
CA ILE A 8 -9.61 19.43 -9.37
C ILE A 8 -8.74 20.12 -8.33
N TRP A 9 -7.45 19.76 -8.23
CA TRP A 9 -6.53 20.38 -7.28
C TRP A 9 -6.28 21.87 -7.55
N VAL A 10 -6.23 22.28 -8.82
CA VAL A 10 -6.10 23.69 -9.21
C VAL A 10 -7.35 24.48 -8.80
N VAL A 11 -8.55 23.96 -9.06
CA VAL A 11 -9.80 24.60 -8.64
C VAL A 11 -9.88 24.76 -7.13
N VAL A 12 -9.51 23.72 -6.37
CA VAL A 12 -9.45 23.79 -4.90
C VAL A 12 -8.43 24.84 -4.43
N ALA A 13 -7.26 24.92 -5.06
CA ALA A 13 -6.25 25.92 -4.72
C ALA A 13 -6.73 27.36 -4.96
N ILE A 14 -7.41 27.60 -6.09
CA ILE A 14 -8.01 28.91 -6.41
C ILE A 14 -9.08 29.28 -5.37
N LEU A 15 -9.98 28.35 -5.04
CA LEU A 15 -11.00 28.55 -4.01
C LEU A 15 -10.39 28.90 -2.65
N LEU A 16 -9.35 28.17 -2.24
CA LEU A 16 -8.66 28.41 -0.98
C LEU A 16 -7.99 29.78 -0.98
N LEU A 17 -7.38 30.19 -2.09
CA LEU A 17 -6.76 31.50 -2.24
C LEU A 17 -7.80 32.64 -2.12
N VAL A 18 -8.91 32.55 -2.86
CA VAL A 18 -10.00 33.55 -2.78
C VAL A 18 -10.57 33.62 -1.37
N PHE A 19 -10.83 32.47 -0.75
CA PHE A 19 -11.28 32.40 0.64
C PHE A 19 -10.30 33.09 1.59
N THR A 20 -9.01 32.84 1.42
CA THR A 20 -7.95 33.38 2.27
C THR A 20 -7.87 34.90 2.17
N VAL A 21 -7.82 35.45 0.95
CA VAL A 21 -7.74 36.90 0.72
C VAL A 21 -9.00 37.59 1.25
N ASN A 22 -10.19 37.05 0.97
CA ASN A 22 -11.45 37.66 1.41
C ASN A 22 -11.68 37.56 2.93
N ASN A 23 -11.07 36.58 3.58
CA ASN A 23 -11.21 36.35 5.01
C ASN A 23 -9.92 36.64 5.77
N TRP A 24 -9.12 37.64 5.33
CA TRP A 24 -7.91 38.06 6.04
C TRP A 24 -8.19 38.86 7.33
N LYS A 25 -9.09 38.33 8.15
CA LYS A 25 -9.55 38.91 9.41
C LYS A 25 -8.78 38.30 10.57
N VAL A 26 -8.33 39.15 11.49
CA VAL A 26 -7.77 38.71 12.77
C VAL A 26 -8.94 38.20 13.61
N VAL A 27 -8.79 37.00 14.16
CA VAL A 27 -9.77 36.38 15.06
C VAL A 27 -9.05 36.09 16.37
N GLU A 28 -9.62 36.58 17.45
CA GLU A 28 -9.21 36.26 18.81
C GLU A 28 -9.79 34.90 19.19
N VAL A 29 -8.91 33.95 19.53
CA VAL A 29 -9.31 32.64 20.03
C VAL A 29 -8.94 32.55 21.49
N LYS A 30 -9.97 32.54 22.35
CA LYS A 30 -9.83 32.34 23.78
C LYS A 30 -9.76 30.85 24.08
N ILE A 31 -8.61 30.36 24.52
CA ILE A 31 -8.40 28.93 24.82
C ILE A 31 -8.62 28.66 26.33
N TRP A 32 -8.28 29.63 27.19
CA TRP A 32 -8.55 29.68 28.63
C TRP A 32 -8.82 31.13 29.07
N GLU A 33 -9.12 31.38 30.36
CA GLU A 33 -9.44 32.73 30.84
C GLU A 33 -8.37 33.78 30.50
N ASP A 34 -7.09 33.43 30.62
CA ASP A 34 -5.96 34.35 30.41
C ASP A 34 -5.21 34.16 29.08
N ILE A 35 -5.64 33.24 28.20
CA ILE A 35 -4.94 32.95 26.93
C ILE A 35 -5.84 33.30 25.75
N LEU A 36 -5.55 34.47 25.18
CA LEU A 36 -6.08 34.98 23.92
C LEU A 36 -5.00 34.87 22.86
N ILE A 37 -5.20 34.01 21.87
CA ILE A 37 -4.32 33.91 20.71
C ILE A 37 -4.99 34.58 19.54
N GLU A 38 -4.34 35.62 19.02
CA GLU A 38 -4.74 36.26 17.78
C GLU A 38 -4.22 35.44 16.60
N THR A 39 -5.11 34.78 15.89
CA THR A 39 -4.78 34.06 14.65
C THR A 39 -5.69 34.52 13.51
N LYS A 40 -5.21 34.40 12.27
CA LYS A 40 -6.02 34.75 11.10
C LYS A 40 -7.09 33.68 10.86
N LEU A 41 -8.30 34.09 10.50
CA LEU A 41 -9.42 33.18 10.22
C LEU A 41 -9.06 32.03 9.25
N PRO A 42 -8.34 32.25 8.14
CA PRO A 42 -8.03 31.20 7.17
C PRO A 42 -7.14 30.11 7.76
N VAL A 43 -6.23 30.47 8.66
CA VAL A 43 -5.33 29.52 9.33
C VAL A 43 -6.14 28.57 10.20
N LEU A 44 -7.11 29.10 10.96
CA LEU A 44 -7.96 28.29 11.83
C LEU A 44 -8.77 27.26 11.04
N VAL A 45 -9.32 27.67 9.90
CA VAL A 45 -10.11 26.81 9.01
C VAL A 45 -9.25 25.68 8.44
N ILE A 46 -8.03 26.01 7.99
CA ILE A 46 -7.10 25.00 7.47
C ILE A 46 -6.70 24.00 8.56
N ILE A 47 -6.41 24.48 9.78
CA ILE A 47 -6.05 23.60 10.90
C ILE A 47 -7.23 22.70 11.27
N SER A 48 -8.43 23.26 11.43
CA SER A 48 -9.64 22.48 11.75
C SER A 48 -9.92 21.41 10.68
N PHE A 49 -9.80 21.79 9.40
CA PHE A 49 -9.93 20.87 8.29
C PHE A 49 -8.88 19.76 8.33
N LEU A 50 -7.61 20.10 8.58
CA LEU A 50 -6.52 19.13 8.71
C LEU A 50 -6.78 18.18 9.88
N VAL A 51 -7.22 18.67 11.03
CA VAL A 51 -7.50 17.81 12.20
C VAL A 51 -8.63 16.82 11.90
N GLY A 52 -9.68 17.23 11.18
CA GLY A 52 -10.75 16.31 10.76
C GLY A 52 -10.35 15.37 9.62
N PHE A 53 -9.56 15.84 8.67
CA PHE A 53 -9.22 15.10 7.45
C PHE A 53 -8.03 14.16 7.62
N LEU A 54 -7.02 14.55 8.40
CA LEU A 54 -5.76 13.82 8.54
C LEU A 54 -5.95 12.40 9.09
N PRO A 55 -6.79 12.14 10.13
CA PRO A 55 -7.03 10.79 10.63
C PRO A 55 -7.70 9.90 9.58
N LEU A 56 -8.73 10.41 8.89
CA LEU A 56 -9.44 9.69 7.83
C LEU A 56 -8.52 9.39 6.64
N TRP A 57 -7.69 10.35 6.26
CA TRP A 57 -6.72 10.19 5.19
C TRP A 57 -5.66 9.14 5.52
N LEU A 58 -5.12 9.15 6.74
CA LEU A 58 -4.15 8.16 7.21
C LEU A 58 -4.74 6.75 7.19
N LEU A 59 -5.98 6.58 7.69
CA LEU A 59 -6.68 5.29 7.67
C LEU A 59 -6.89 4.78 6.24
N HIS A 60 -7.38 5.64 5.34
CA HIS A 60 -7.58 5.26 3.94
C HIS A 60 -6.26 4.92 3.23
N ARG A 61 -5.18 5.65 3.53
CA ARG A 61 -3.84 5.36 2.98
C ARG A 61 -3.28 4.05 3.54
N GLY A 62 -3.44 3.82 4.85
CA GLY A 62 -2.97 2.63 5.55
C GLY A 62 -3.66 1.36 5.06
N THR A 63 -4.99 1.38 4.95
CA THR A 63 -5.76 0.24 4.42
C THR A 63 -5.37 -0.11 2.99
N ARG A 64 -5.25 0.88 2.10
CA ARG A 64 -4.75 0.64 0.73
C ARG A 64 -3.36 0.01 0.69
N TRP A 65 -2.47 0.44 1.59
CA TRP A 65 -1.12 -0.10 1.66
C TRP A 65 -1.09 -1.54 2.18
N GLN A 66 -1.87 -1.83 3.24
CA GLN A 66 -2.00 -3.18 3.78
C GLN A 66 -2.59 -4.14 2.74
N LEU A 67 -3.65 -3.73 2.04
CA LEU A 67 -4.29 -4.54 0.99
C LEU A 67 -3.31 -4.86 -0.14
N ARG A 68 -2.54 -3.88 -0.61
CA ARG A 68 -1.50 -4.10 -1.63
C ARG A 68 -0.44 -5.10 -1.17
N ARG A 69 0.02 -4.99 0.08
CA ARG A 69 0.98 -5.96 0.63
C ARG A 69 0.41 -7.38 0.70
N ARG A 70 -0.86 -7.52 1.11
CA ARG A 70 -1.55 -8.81 1.16
C ARG A 70 -1.67 -9.43 -0.23
N ILE A 71 -2.08 -8.64 -1.22
CA ILE A 71 -2.17 -9.08 -2.62
C ILE A 71 -0.81 -9.58 -3.12
N ASN A 72 0.26 -8.80 -2.94
CA ASN A 72 1.60 -9.19 -3.38
C ASN A 72 2.09 -10.50 -2.71
N SER A 73 1.78 -10.67 -1.42
CA SER A 73 2.11 -11.90 -0.68
C SER A 73 1.37 -13.12 -1.26
N LEU A 74 0.08 -12.98 -1.54
CA LEU A 74 -0.74 -14.03 -2.15
C LEU A 74 -0.27 -14.36 -3.57
N GLU A 75 0.04 -13.35 -4.39
CA GLU A 75 0.60 -13.55 -5.73
C GLU A 75 1.93 -14.30 -5.68
N THR A 76 2.79 -13.99 -4.72
CA THR A 76 4.08 -14.68 -4.53
C THR A 76 3.87 -16.12 -4.08
N ALA A 77 2.97 -16.35 -3.12
CA ALA A 77 2.63 -17.70 -2.65
C ALA A 77 2.06 -18.58 -3.78
N VAL A 78 1.16 -18.03 -4.59
CA VAL A 78 0.60 -18.72 -5.76
C VAL A 78 1.70 -19.02 -6.79
N ARG A 79 2.56 -18.04 -7.12
CA ARG A 79 3.71 -18.27 -8.03
C ARG A 79 4.61 -19.40 -7.53
N ASN A 80 4.95 -19.38 -6.25
CA ASN A 80 5.80 -20.39 -5.64
C ASN A 80 5.14 -21.79 -5.64
N ALA A 81 3.83 -21.86 -5.41
CA ALA A 81 3.08 -23.11 -5.46
C ALA A 81 3.00 -23.67 -6.89
N VAL A 82 2.85 -22.81 -7.92
CA VAL A 82 2.89 -23.23 -9.32
C VAL A 82 4.28 -23.73 -9.70
N THR A 83 5.36 -23.05 -9.29
CA THR A 83 6.74 -23.50 -9.56
C THR A 83 7.11 -24.77 -8.78
N ALA A 84 6.58 -24.97 -7.57
CA ALA A 84 6.84 -26.17 -6.79
C ALA A 84 6.10 -27.41 -7.32
N ASN A 85 4.95 -27.21 -7.97
CA ASN A 85 4.17 -28.26 -8.63
C ASN A 85 4.49 -28.40 -10.12
N ALA A 86 5.47 -27.64 -10.65
CA ALA A 86 5.98 -27.89 -11.99
C ALA A 86 6.57 -29.32 -12.00
N PRO A 87 6.24 -30.17 -13.00
CA PRO A 87 6.81 -31.49 -13.08
C PRO A 87 8.33 -31.34 -13.03
N LYS A 88 8.98 -31.96 -12.05
CA LYS A 88 10.41 -32.21 -12.14
C LYS A 88 10.58 -33.01 -13.43
N GLY A 89 11.14 -32.37 -14.45
CA GLY A 89 11.51 -33.07 -15.68
C GLY A 89 12.30 -34.30 -15.27
N ASP A 90 11.91 -35.42 -15.87
CA ASP A 90 12.39 -36.77 -15.59
C ASP A 90 13.84 -36.75 -15.09
N ASP A 91 14.03 -37.12 -13.82
CA ASP A 91 15.35 -37.49 -13.34
C ASP A 91 15.91 -38.51 -14.35
N PRO A 92 17.15 -38.35 -14.85
CA PRO A 92 17.74 -39.32 -15.75
C PRO A 92 17.62 -40.70 -15.11
N VAL A 93 16.95 -41.61 -15.81
CA VAL A 93 16.89 -43.03 -15.43
C VAL A 93 18.32 -43.47 -15.14
N ASP A 94 18.59 -43.76 -13.86
CA ASP A 94 19.83 -44.36 -13.43
C ASP A 94 20.06 -45.60 -14.30
N PRO A 95 21.24 -45.77 -14.95
CA PRO A 95 21.51 -46.95 -15.74
C PRO A 95 21.25 -48.19 -14.88
N ILE A 96 20.32 -49.03 -15.33
CA ILE A 96 20.03 -50.32 -14.71
C ILE A 96 21.34 -51.11 -14.68
N ASP A 97 21.90 -51.27 -13.49
CA ASP A 97 23.04 -52.15 -13.22
C ASP A 97 22.64 -53.57 -13.68
N PRO A 98 23.43 -54.26 -14.52
CA PRO A 98 23.02 -55.56 -15.04
C PRO A 98 22.92 -56.55 -13.88
N ALA A 99 21.77 -57.22 -13.81
CA ALA A 99 21.44 -58.23 -12.81
C ALA A 99 22.56 -59.27 -12.67
N PRO A 100 22.89 -59.72 -11.43
CA PRO A 100 23.89 -60.76 -11.26
C PRO A 100 23.43 -62.05 -11.94
N GLU A 101 24.23 -62.48 -12.92
CA GLU A 101 24.10 -63.74 -13.63
C GLU A 101 24.13 -64.89 -12.62
N ASN A 102 22.98 -65.55 -12.46
CA ASN A 102 22.85 -66.72 -11.60
C ASN A 102 23.51 -67.93 -12.29
N THR A 103 24.79 -68.17 -11.96
CA THR A 103 25.49 -69.40 -12.33
C THR A 103 25.06 -70.53 -11.39
N GLY A 104 23.94 -71.19 -11.71
CA GLY A 104 23.55 -72.44 -11.06
C GLY A 104 24.49 -73.60 -11.47
N PRO A 105 24.87 -74.51 -10.54
CA PRO A 105 25.70 -75.64 -10.89
C PRO A 105 24.90 -76.72 -11.63
N LYS A 106 25.53 -77.27 -12.66
CA LYS A 106 25.07 -78.36 -13.52
C LYS A 106 25.09 -79.70 -12.76
N PRO A 107 24.00 -80.50 -12.76
CA PRO A 107 24.02 -81.83 -12.14
C PRO A 107 24.64 -82.89 -13.08
N GLU A 108 25.46 -83.76 -12.49
CA GLU A 108 25.86 -85.09 -13.01
C GLU A 108 24.87 -86.16 -12.58
#